data_AF-A0A6S7KJF0-F1
#
_entry.id   AF-A0A6S7KJF0-F1
#
_cell.length_a   1.000
_cell.length_b   1.000
_cell.length_c   1.000
_cell.angle_alpha   90.00
_cell.angle_beta   90.00
_cell.angle_gamma   90.00
#
_symmetry.space_group_name_H-M   'P 1'
#
loop_
_entity.id
_entity.type
_entity.pdbx_description
1 polymer ?
#
loop_
_entity_poly.entity_id
_entity_poly.type
_entity_poly.pdbx_seq_one_letter_code
_entity_poly.pdbx_strand_id
1 'polypeptide(L)'
;MFCSHCGKSNLTDANYCHKCGSKITGNKVNIPDGETISKRASTSSATGNTSTPPTTFAQFRARKEDDRNKHFKKKDGKRVKLDGKSVESSEVKINIGIMILKDEALIVKRGFTLPLTVPATITYDDLLTKAVEKHHRFNKGVIKHDKTMFYYLLYGDKSKATNLPGCNEPFTLK
;
A
#
# COMPACT_ATOMS: atom_id res chain seq x y z
N MET A 1 -14.43 41.36 14.10
CA MET A 1 -15.70 41.27 13.33
C MET A 1 -16.38 39.92 13.58
N PHE A 2 -17.69 39.76 13.33
CA PHE A 2 -18.40 38.48 13.50
C PHE A 2 -18.72 37.81 12.15
N CYS A 3 -18.73 36.48 12.11
CA CYS A 3 -19.12 35.73 10.91
C CYS A 3 -20.65 35.57 10.85
N SER A 4 -21.26 36.06 9.78
CA SER A 4 -22.71 35.96 9.52
C SER A 4 -23.23 34.53 9.39
N HIS A 5 -22.38 33.55 9.06
CA HIS A 5 -22.78 32.16 8.87
C HIS A 5 -22.70 31.30 10.15
N CYS A 6 -21.84 31.64 11.12
CA CYS A 6 -21.62 30.81 12.32
C CYS A 6 -21.55 31.58 13.66
N GLY A 7 -21.80 32.89 13.65
CA GLY A 7 -21.81 33.76 14.83
C GLY A 7 -20.45 34.00 15.50
N LYS A 8 -19.39 33.28 15.12
CA LYS A 8 -18.08 33.36 15.80
C LYS A 8 -17.35 34.67 15.46
N SER A 9 -16.67 35.24 16.44
CA SER A 9 -15.76 36.38 16.29
C SER A 9 -14.49 36.01 15.49
N ASN A 10 -13.95 36.97 14.75
CA ASN A 10 -12.73 36.88 13.96
C ASN A 10 -11.96 38.21 14.03
N LEU A 11 -10.67 38.19 13.71
CA LEU A 11 -9.83 39.39 13.55
C LEU A 11 -10.40 40.33 12.47
N THR A 12 -10.02 41.60 12.51
CA THR A 12 -10.59 42.67 11.66
C THR A 12 -10.08 42.66 10.22
N ASP A 13 -8.98 41.98 9.96
CA ASP A 13 -8.31 41.75 8.68
C ASP A 13 -8.63 40.37 8.06
N ALA A 14 -9.37 39.51 8.80
CA ALA A 14 -9.62 38.14 8.42
C ALA A 14 -10.63 38.01 7.26
N ASN A 15 -10.13 37.79 6.04
CA ASN A 15 -10.94 37.56 4.84
C ASN A 15 -11.90 36.35 4.94
N TYR A 16 -11.61 35.36 5.78
CA TYR A 16 -12.39 34.13 5.95
C TYR A 16 -12.51 33.75 7.43
N CYS A 17 -13.63 33.13 7.82
CA CYS A 17 -13.85 32.73 9.21
C CYS A 17 -13.08 31.45 9.58
N HIS A 18 -12.27 31.54 10.62
CA HIS A 18 -11.43 30.42 11.12
C HIS A 18 -12.23 29.17 11.52
N LYS A 19 -13.52 29.30 11.88
CA LYS A 19 -14.36 28.18 12.35
C LYS A 19 -15.10 27.44 11.23
N CYS A 20 -15.52 28.15 10.17
CA CYS A 20 -16.42 27.60 9.14
C CYS A 20 -15.98 27.85 7.69
N GLY A 21 -14.84 28.50 7.46
CA GLY A 21 -14.31 28.80 6.13
C GLY A 21 -15.08 29.85 5.32
N SER A 22 -16.28 30.25 5.75
CA SER A 22 -17.10 31.26 5.08
C SER A 22 -16.36 32.60 4.98
N LYS A 23 -16.37 33.20 3.77
CA LYS A 23 -15.79 34.52 3.53
C LYS A 23 -16.47 35.57 4.41
N ILE A 24 -15.70 36.44 5.05
CA ILE A 24 -16.24 37.55 5.84
C ILE A 24 -16.26 38.81 4.98
N THR A 25 -17.44 39.38 4.78
CA THR A 25 -17.63 40.63 4.04
C THR A 25 -17.33 41.83 4.93
N GLY A 26 -16.04 42.07 5.18
CA GLY A 26 -15.57 43.35 5.71
C GLY A 26 -15.60 44.44 4.64
N ASN A 27 -15.97 45.67 5.01
CA ASN A 27 -15.85 46.81 4.11
C ASN A 27 -14.38 47.01 3.69
N LYS A 28 -14.16 47.27 2.39
CA LYS A 28 -12.89 47.84 1.96
C LYS A 28 -12.73 49.22 2.59
N VAL A 29 -11.68 49.41 3.38
CA VAL A 29 -11.18 50.76 3.68
C VAL A 29 -10.58 51.30 2.39
N ASN A 30 -11.05 52.46 1.93
CA ASN A 30 -10.45 53.13 0.78
C ASN A 30 -9.11 53.74 1.19
N ILE A 31 -8.05 53.39 0.47
CA ILE A 31 -6.79 54.13 0.42
C ILE A 31 -6.43 54.22 -1.07
N PRO A 32 -6.26 55.42 -1.64
CA PRO A 32 -6.01 55.59 -3.07
C PRO A 32 -4.54 55.36 -3.45
N ASP A 33 -4.37 54.87 -4.67
CA ASP A 33 -3.28 55.09 -5.64
C ASP A 33 -1.91 55.61 -5.17
N GLY A 34 -0.86 54.81 -5.38
CA GLY A 34 0.54 55.20 -5.17
C GLY A 34 1.55 54.18 -5.71
N GLU A 35 2.47 54.65 -6.54
CA GLU A 35 3.61 53.93 -7.15
C GLU A 35 4.70 53.55 -6.11
N THR A 36 5.65 52.60 -6.26
CA THR A 36 5.92 51.44 -7.16
C THR A 36 6.80 50.44 -6.31
N ILE A 37 7.83 49.65 -6.69
CA ILE A 37 8.59 49.34 -7.93
C ILE A 37 9.33 47.99 -7.86
N SER A 38 9.59 47.39 -9.03
CA SER A 38 10.65 46.41 -9.41
C SER A 38 11.17 45.28 -8.49
N LYS A 39 11.05 44.06 -9.04
CA LYS A 39 12.06 42.96 -9.12
C LYS A 39 12.38 42.19 -7.82
N ARG A 40 12.13 40.88 -7.66
CA ARG A 40 12.30 39.65 -8.51
C ARG A 40 13.53 38.84 -8.07
N ALA A 41 13.28 37.80 -7.30
CA ALA A 41 14.09 36.58 -7.27
C ALA A 41 13.14 35.38 -7.31
N SER A 42 13.45 34.38 -8.14
CA SER A 42 12.65 33.16 -8.27
C SER A 42 13.55 31.96 -8.00
N THR A 43 13.13 31.06 -7.12
CA THR A 43 13.66 29.69 -7.03
C THR A 43 12.55 28.73 -7.41
N SER A 44 12.88 27.72 -8.22
CA SER A 44 11.88 27.01 -9.02
C SER A 44 12.09 25.50 -9.08
N SER A 45 11.05 24.75 -8.73
CA SER A 45 10.81 23.39 -9.20
C SER A 45 9.30 23.07 -9.10
N ALA A 46 8.63 22.44 -10.07
CA ALA A 46 9.10 21.99 -11.38
C ALA A 46 8.07 22.21 -12.50
N THR A 47 8.59 22.53 -13.70
CA THR A 47 8.18 22.07 -15.05
C THR A 47 6.69 21.84 -15.35
N GLY A 48 6.10 22.58 -16.32
CA GLY A 48 4.71 22.28 -16.74
C GLY A 48 3.99 23.04 -17.86
N ASN A 49 4.60 24.03 -18.53
CA ASN A 49 4.11 24.75 -19.73
C ASN A 49 2.77 25.56 -19.67
N THR A 50 2.78 26.68 -20.41
CA THR A 50 1.63 27.42 -20.98
C THR A 50 0.38 27.63 -20.12
N SER A 51 0.27 28.81 -19.51
CA SER A 51 -0.93 29.29 -18.83
C SER A 51 -2.06 29.65 -19.80
N THR A 52 -2.90 28.68 -20.15
CA THR A 52 -4.25 28.94 -20.65
C THR A 52 -5.16 29.48 -19.52
N PRO A 53 -6.24 30.23 -19.84
CA PRO A 53 -7.11 30.85 -18.84
C PRO A 53 -7.77 29.82 -17.90
N PRO A 54 -8.21 30.24 -16.70
CA PRO A 54 -8.71 29.33 -15.66
C PRO A 54 -9.88 28.48 -16.17
N THR A 55 -9.61 27.18 -16.36
CA THR A 55 -10.60 26.20 -16.81
C THR A 55 -11.80 26.18 -15.87
N THR A 56 -13.01 26.22 -16.43
CA THR A 56 -14.25 26.26 -15.64
C THR A 56 -14.37 25.05 -14.71
N PHE A 57 -15.18 25.14 -13.65
CA PHE A 57 -15.31 24.04 -12.68
C PHE A 57 -15.67 22.68 -13.33
N ALA A 58 -16.46 22.70 -14.41
CA ALA A 58 -16.76 21.51 -15.22
C ALA A 58 -15.50 20.92 -15.87
N GLN A 59 -14.65 21.75 -16.48
CA GLN A 59 -13.39 21.33 -17.10
C GLN A 59 -12.37 20.84 -16.06
N PHE A 60 -12.27 21.50 -14.90
CA PHE A 60 -11.43 21.02 -13.78
C PHE A 60 -11.90 19.67 -13.25
N ARG A 61 -13.23 19.50 -13.08
CA ARG A 61 -13.83 18.23 -12.64
C ARG A 61 -13.58 17.12 -13.67
N ALA A 62 -13.77 17.40 -14.96
CA ALA A 62 -13.46 16.47 -16.04
C ALA A 62 -11.98 16.05 -16.03
N ARG A 63 -11.04 17.00 -15.94
CA ARG A 63 -9.60 16.71 -15.80
C ARG A 63 -9.30 15.81 -14.60
N LYS A 64 -9.95 16.04 -13.45
CA LYS A 64 -9.78 15.18 -12.26
C LYS A 64 -10.41 13.80 -12.41
N GLU A 65 -11.50 13.66 -13.17
CA GLU A 65 -12.07 12.36 -13.56
C GLU A 65 -11.10 11.58 -14.45
N ASP A 66 -10.51 12.27 -15.42
CA ASP A 66 -9.55 11.76 -16.38
C ASP A 66 -8.25 11.29 -15.69
N ASP A 67 -7.72 12.11 -14.77
CA ASP A 67 -6.52 11.79 -13.99
C ASP A 67 -6.76 10.62 -13.01
N ARG A 68 -7.98 10.43 -12.50
CA ARG A 68 -8.36 9.20 -11.77
C ARG A 68 -8.32 7.98 -12.70
N ASN A 69 -8.99 8.06 -13.85
CA ASN A 69 -9.14 6.93 -14.77
C ASN A 69 -7.80 6.46 -15.38
N LYS A 70 -6.87 7.37 -15.69
CA LYS A 70 -5.55 7.04 -16.29
C LYS A 70 -4.68 6.10 -15.44
N HIS A 71 -4.89 6.07 -14.12
CA HIS A 71 -4.15 5.19 -13.22
C HIS A 71 -4.74 3.76 -13.16
N PHE A 72 -6.02 3.59 -13.51
CA PHE A 72 -6.66 2.29 -13.63
C PHE A 72 -6.47 1.71 -15.03
N LYS A 73 -5.26 1.18 -15.29
CA LYS A 73 -5.03 0.32 -16.47
C LYS A 73 -5.95 -0.90 -16.38
N LYS A 74 -7.03 -0.91 -17.16
CA LYS A 74 -7.75 -2.15 -17.49
C LYS A 74 -6.72 -3.10 -18.11
N LYS A 75 -6.69 -4.34 -17.61
CA LYS A 75 -5.72 -5.35 -18.06
C LYS A 75 -6.21 -5.98 -19.35
N ASP A 76 -6.14 -5.20 -20.43
CA ASP A 76 -6.64 -5.62 -21.73
C ASP A 76 -5.91 -6.87 -22.22
N GLY A 77 -6.64 -7.98 -22.25
CA GLY A 77 -6.32 -9.17 -23.02
C GLY A 77 -4.93 -9.79 -22.85
N LYS A 78 -4.57 -10.32 -21.66
CA LYS A 78 -3.72 -11.54 -21.65
C LYS A 78 -4.57 -12.75 -22.05
N ARG A 79 -5.00 -12.78 -23.31
CA ARG A 79 -5.42 -14.02 -23.97
C ARG A 79 -4.24 -14.97 -23.90
N VAL A 80 -4.38 -16.07 -23.17
CA VAL A 80 -3.39 -17.15 -23.20
C VAL A 80 -3.48 -17.77 -24.59
N LYS A 81 -2.44 -17.61 -25.40
CA LYS A 81 -2.30 -18.41 -26.62
C LYS A 81 -2.01 -19.85 -26.20
N LEU A 82 -2.70 -20.79 -26.83
CA LEU A 82 -2.78 -22.18 -26.40
C LEU A 82 -1.81 -23.01 -27.25
N ASP A 83 -0.52 -22.87 -26.96
CA ASP A 83 0.57 -23.46 -27.72
C ASP A 83 1.45 -24.33 -26.79
N GLY A 84 1.18 -25.64 -26.75
CA GLY A 84 2.11 -26.65 -26.24
C GLY A 84 2.26 -26.82 -24.72
N LYS A 85 1.54 -27.83 -24.17
CA LYS A 85 1.95 -28.61 -22.97
C LYS A 85 2.05 -27.86 -21.64
N SER A 86 1.10 -26.98 -21.32
CA SER A 86 0.89 -26.48 -19.95
C SER A 86 0.19 -27.53 -19.08
N VAL A 87 0.97 -28.33 -18.33
CA VAL A 87 0.44 -28.94 -17.09
C VAL A 87 0.11 -27.79 -16.13
N GLU A 88 -1.07 -27.81 -15.52
CA GLU A 88 -1.52 -26.69 -14.69
C GLU A 88 -0.64 -26.50 -13.45
N SER A 89 0.23 -25.49 -13.49
CA SER A 89 0.90 -24.97 -12.30
C SER A 89 -0.10 -24.14 -11.49
N SER A 90 -1.00 -24.83 -10.78
CA SER A 90 -1.94 -24.22 -9.84
C SER A 90 -1.15 -23.54 -8.70
N GLU A 91 -0.93 -22.23 -8.84
CA GLU A 91 -0.28 -21.43 -7.80
C GLU A 91 -1.24 -21.22 -6.62
N VAL A 92 -0.97 -21.90 -5.51
CA VAL A 92 -1.68 -21.74 -4.25
C VAL A 92 -1.01 -20.66 -3.41
N LYS A 93 -1.82 -19.93 -2.64
CA LYS A 93 -1.35 -18.88 -1.73
C LYS A 93 -1.66 -19.27 -0.28
N ILE A 94 -0.66 -19.81 0.41
CA ILE A 94 -0.76 -20.23 1.81
C ILE A 94 -0.20 -19.15 2.75
N ASN A 95 -0.50 -19.24 4.05
CA ASN A 95 0.04 -18.34 5.07
C ASN A 95 0.95 -19.13 6.02
N ILE A 96 2.23 -18.75 6.10
CA ILE A 96 3.23 -19.41 6.96
C ILE A 96 3.55 -18.49 8.14
N GLY A 97 3.54 -19.03 9.36
CA GLY A 97 3.86 -18.31 10.59
C GLY A 97 5.13 -18.84 11.25
N ILE A 98 5.82 -17.98 11.99
CA ILE A 98 6.98 -18.38 12.80
C ILE A 98 6.51 -18.91 14.16
N MET A 99 6.96 -20.11 14.53
CA MET A 99 6.93 -20.61 15.90
C MET A 99 8.34 -20.59 16.51
N ILE A 100 8.44 -20.43 17.82
CA ILE A 100 9.70 -20.44 18.58
C ILE A 100 9.54 -21.42 19.75
N LEU A 101 10.55 -22.26 19.97
CA LEU A 101 10.68 -23.08 21.17
C LEU A 101 11.23 -22.21 22.30
N LYS A 102 10.48 -22.08 23.40
CA LYS A 102 10.86 -21.32 24.59
C LYS A 102 10.34 -22.05 25.82
N ASP A 103 11.21 -22.29 26.81
CA ASP A 103 10.88 -22.99 28.05
C ASP A 103 10.18 -24.35 27.76
N GLU A 104 10.77 -25.12 26.83
CA GLU A 104 10.25 -26.38 26.24
C GLU A 104 8.89 -26.28 25.48
N ALA A 105 8.13 -25.21 25.68
CA ALA A 105 6.89 -24.94 24.97
C ALA A 105 7.14 -24.36 23.57
N LEU A 106 6.45 -24.88 22.55
CA LEU A 106 6.45 -24.30 21.22
C LEU A 106 5.34 -23.23 21.07
N ILE A 107 5.75 -21.97 20.92
CA ILE A 107 4.89 -20.77 20.97
C ILE A 107 4.78 -20.13 19.58
N VAL A 108 3.56 -19.75 19.17
CA VAL A 108 3.31 -19.01 17.92
C VAL A 108 3.72 -17.54 18.09
N LYS A 109 4.60 -17.02 17.23
CA LYS A 109 5.02 -15.62 17.28
C LYS A 109 4.00 -14.72 16.56
N ARG A 110 3.00 -14.22 17.30
CA ARG A 110 1.93 -13.34 16.78
C ARG A 110 2.50 -12.18 15.93
N GLY A 111 1.93 -11.98 14.75
CA GLY A 111 2.33 -10.93 13.80
C GLY A 111 3.42 -11.34 12.80
N PHE A 112 4.05 -12.52 12.95
CA PHE A 112 5.12 -12.99 12.06
C PHE A 112 4.62 -13.97 10.97
N THR A 113 3.33 -13.89 10.62
CA THR A 113 2.70 -14.68 9.55
C THR A 113 2.80 -13.95 8.21
N LEU A 114 3.34 -14.62 7.19
CA LEU A 114 3.51 -14.08 5.84
C LEU A 114 2.79 -14.95 4.80
N PRO A 115 2.08 -14.37 3.83
CA PRO A 115 1.54 -15.10 2.70
C PRO A 115 2.66 -15.53 1.75
N LEU A 116 2.69 -16.79 1.33
CA LEU A 116 3.62 -17.35 0.34
C LEU A 116 2.82 -17.95 -0.82
N THR A 117 3.20 -17.58 -2.05
CA THR A 117 2.64 -18.17 -3.28
C THR A 117 3.61 -19.23 -3.80
N VAL A 118 3.12 -20.43 -4.08
CA VAL A 118 3.89 -21.60 -4.54
C VAL A 118 3.01 -22.49 -5.43
N PRO A 119 3.58 -23.33 -6.31
CA PRO A 119 2.82 -24.39 -6.98
C PRO A 119 2.24 -25.39 -5.96
N ALA A 120 1.04 -25.91 -6.22
CA ALA A 120 0.42 -27.00 -5.45
C ALA A 120 1.31 -28.26 -5.33
N THR A 121 2.12 -28.51 -6.37
CA THR A 121 3.03 -29.66 -6.51
C THR A 121 4.39 -29.48 -5.80
N ILE A 122 4.55 -28.46 -4.95
CA ILE A 122 5.82 -28.18 -4.27
C ILE A 122 6.17 -29.25 -3.23
N THR A 123 7.47 -29.59 -3.14
CA THR A 123 8.00 -30.49 -2.11
C THR A 123 8.09 -29.81 -0.74
N TYR A 124 8.21 -30.60 0.32
CA TYR A 124 8.45 -30.10 1.69
C TYR A 124 9.72 -29.22 1.76
N ASP A 125 10.83 -29.66 1.17
CA ASP A 125 12.13 -28.98 1.27
C ASP A 125 12.18 -27.69 0.43
N ASP A 126 11.59 -27.69 -0.76
CA ASP A 126 11.39 -26.48 -1.58
C ASP A 126 10.54 -25.45 -0.84
N LEU A 127 9.48 -25.92 -0.16
CA LEU A 127 8.57 -25.06 0.57
C LEU A 127 9.24 -24.48 1.82
N LEU A 128 9.95 -25.30 2.58
CA LEU A 128 10.75 -24.89 3.74
C LEU A 128 11.79 -23.84 3.32
N THR A 129 12.50 -24.07 2.23
CA THR A 129 13.51 -23.14 1.70
C THR A 129 12.89 -21.78 1.34
N LYS A 130 11.78 -21.77 0.59
CA LYS A 130 11.05 -20.54 0.22
C LYS A 130 10.44 -19.83 1.43
N ALA A 131 10.00 -20.57 2.44
CA ALA A 131 9.51 -20.03 3.71
C ALA A 131 10.63 -19.36 4.52
N VAL A 132 11.76 -20.04 4.70
CA VAL A 132 12.96 -19.53 5.39
C VAL A 132 13.49 -18.28 4.68
N GLU A 133 13.60 -18.30 3.35
CA GLU A 133 14.03 -17.13 2.58
C GLU A 133 13.07 -15.95 2.74
N LYS A 134 11.75 -16.19 2.61
CA LYS A 134 10.76 -15.11 2.76
C LYS A 134 10.76 -14.52 4.17
N HIS A 135 10.81 -15.36 5.21
CA HIS A 135 10.89 -14.86 6.57
C HIS A 135 12.24 -14.19 6.87
N HIS A 136 13.37 -14.62 6.29
CA HIS A 136 14.64 -13.91 6.43
C HIS A 136 14.58 -12.50 5.81
N ARG A 137 14.03 -12.37 4.59
CA ARG A 137 13.89 -11.09 3.85
C ARG A 137 13.03 -10.06 4.61
N PHE A 138 11.91 -10.50 5.20
CA PHE A 138 10.94 -9.62 5.86
C PHE A 138 11.17 -9.49 7.39
N ASN A 139 11.45 -10.60 8.09
CA ASN A 139 11.54 -10.69 9.54
C ASN A 139 13.01 -10.78 9.99
N LYS A 140 13.81 -9.78 9.59
CA LYS A 140 15.26 -9.71 9.83
C LYS A 140 15.62 -10.04 11.29
N GLY A 141 16.61 -10.90 11.48
CA GLY A 141 17.10 -11.33 12.79
C GLY A 141 16.27 -12.41 13.50
N VAL A 142 15.05 -12.73 13.02
CA VAL A 142 14.21 -13.80 13.63
C VAL A 142 14.51 -15.17 13.01
N ILE A 143 14.70 -15.22 11.70
CA ILE A 143 15.15 -16.40 10.96
C ILE A 143 16.45 -16.07 10.24
N LYS A 144 17.40 -17.01 10.22
CA LYS A 144 18.68 -16.90 9.51
C LYS A 144 18.64 -17.81 8.29
N HIS A 145 18.93 -17.27 7.11
CA HIS A 145 18.81 -18.00 5.85
C HIS A 145 19.69 -19.26 5.81
N ASP A 146 20.93 -19.14 6.29
CA ASP A 146 21.99 -20.16 6.20
C ASP A 146 21.80 -21.32 7.20
N LYS A 147 20.58 -21.49 7.71
CA LYS A 147 20.19 -22.44 8.76
C LYS A 147 18.90 -23.19 8.44
N THR A 148 18.57 -23.40 7.16
CA THR A 148 17.43 -24.23 6.71
C THR A 148 17.32 -25.56 7.48
N MET A 149 18.44 -26.26 7.70
CA MET A 149 18.56 -27.51 8.48
C MET A 149 18.04 -27.44 9.94
N PHE A 150 17.86 -26.24 10.51
CA PHE A 150 17.39 -26.01 11.88
C PHE A 150 15.90 -25.59 11.95
N TYR A 151 15.21 -25.56 10.81
CA TYR A 151 13.80 -25.19 10.72
C TYR A 151 12.96 -26.37 10.21
N TYR A 152 11.73 -26.48 10.69
CA TYR A 152 10.76 -27.49 10.25
C TYR A 152 9.43 -26.81 9.94
N LEU A 153 8.74 -27.30 8.91
CA LEU A 153 7.34 -26.93 8.70
C LEU A 153 6.46 -27.77 9.63
N LEU A 154 5.47 -27.12 10.24
CA LEU A 154 4.55 -27.72 11.20
C LEU A 154 3.11 -27.41 10.80
N TYR A 155 2.19 -28.31 11.13
CA TYR A 155 0.76 -28.05 11.04
C TYR A 155 0.27 -27.23 12.26
N GLY A 156 -1.00 -26.80 12.24
CA GLY A 156 -1.58 -25.98 13.30
C GLY A 156 -1.67 -26.66 14.68
N ASP A 157 -1.62 -27.99 14.71
CA ASP A 157 -1.52 -28.83 15.91
C ASP A 157 -0.08 -28.99 16.45
N LYS A 158 0.90 -28.37 15.77
CA LYS A 158 2.35 -28.43 16.04
C LYS A 158 3.03 -29.75 15.63
N SER A 159 2.33 -30.68 14.97
CA SER A 159 2.94 -31.87 14.38
C SER A 159 3.85 -31.51 13.20
N LYS A 160 4.85 -32.38 12.90
CA LYS A 160 5.76 -32.16 11.77
C LYS A 160 5.04 -32.40 10.45
N ALA A 161 5.09 -31.43 9.54
CA ALA A 161 4.40 -31.49 8.25
C ALA A 161 5.17 -32.32 7.20
N THR A 162 5.74 -33.47 7.56
CA THR A 162 6.46 -34.35 6.60
C THR A 162 5.49 -35.20 5.77
N ASN A 163 4.39 -35.64 6.40
CA ASN A 163 3.32 -36.44 5.81
C ASN A 163 1.99 -35.70 5.96
N LEU A 164 0.99 -36.01 5.13
CA LEU A 164 -0.36 -35.49 5.29
C LEU A 164 -1.01 -35.97 6.61
N PRO A 165 -1.77 -35.12 7.34
CA PRO A 165 -2.31 -35.47 8.64
C PRO A 165 -3.31 -36.63 8.52
N GLY A 166 -3.10 -37.68 9.32
CA GLY A 166 -3.90 -38.91 9.31
C GLY A 166 -3.45 -39.97 8.28
N CYS A 167 -2.46 -39.67 7.43
CA CYS A 167 -1.98 -40.56 6.37
C CYS A 167 -0.45 -40.72 6.40
N ASN A 168 0.05 -41.76 5.70
CA ASN A 168 1.48 -41.91 5.39
C ASN A 168 1.85 -41.37 3.99
N GLU A 169 0.96 -40.62 3.34
CA GLU A 169 1.30 -39.89 2.11
C GLU A 169 2.26 -38.73 2.42
N PRO A 170 3.27 -38.46 1.57
CA PRO A 170 4.17 -37.33 1.75
C PRO A 170 3.44 -35.99 1.61
N PHE A 171 3.98 -34.97 2.26
CA PHE A 171 3.45 -33.60 2.22
C PHE A 171 3.24 -33.10 0.77
N THR A 172 2.04 -32.60 0.50
CA THR A 172 1.67 -31.90 -0.75
C THR A 172 0.69 -30.77 -0.45
N LEU A 173 0.63 -29.75 -1.31
CA LEU A 173 -0.35 -28.65 -1.23
C LEU A 173 -1.47 -28.86 -2.28
N LYS A 174 -2.16 -30.00 -2.19
CA LYS A 174 -3.37 -30.30 -2.99
C LYS A 174 -4.55 -29.40 -2.56
#